data_AF-A0A9D1DPA2-F1
#
_entry.id   AF-A0A9D1DPA2-F1
#
_cell.length_a   1.000
_cell.length_b   1.000
_cell.length_c   1.000
_cell.angle_alpha   90.00
_cell.angle_beta   90.00
_cell.angle_gamma   90.00
#
_symmetry.space_group_name_H-M   'P 1'
#
loop_
_entity.id
_entity.type
_entity.pdbx_description
1 polymer ?
#
loop_
_entity_poly.entity_id
_entity_poly.type
_entity_poly.pdbx_seq_one_letter_code
_entity_poly.pdbx_strand_id
1 'polypeptide(L)' 'MDYWTWGKEYLDQADRLGKRIESLRKQQKSLSGRTAAQLQRRIALLYSMYLECRSIGRRLQRGAGVDG' A
#
# COMPACT_ATOMS: atom_id res chain seq x y z
N MET A 1 -11.83 -10.92 -18.88
CA MET A 1 -10.82 -10.20 -18.07
C MET A 1 -10.52 -11.06 -16.87
N ASP A 2 -9.25 -11.22 -16.48
CA ASP A 2 -8.90 -11.97 -15.27
C ASP A 2 -8.85 -11.03 -14.06
N TYR A 3 -10.04 -10.76 -13.49
CA TYR A 3 -10.19 -9.90 -12.32
C TYR A 3 -9.47 -10.46 -11.09
N TRP A 4 -9.31 -11.78 -11.00
CA TRP A 4 -8.61 -12.40 -9.89
C TRP A 4 -7.10 -12.10 -9.96
N THR A 5 -6.49 -12.28 -11.13
CA THR A 5 -5.07 -11.97 -11.36
C THR A 5 -4.79 -10.49 -11.16
N TRP A 6 -5.60 -9.59 -11.72
CA TRP A 6 -5.43 -8.15 -11.45
C TRP A 6 -5.59 -7.82 -9.97
N GLY A 7 -6.57 -8.43 -9.30
CA GLY A 7 -6.76 -8.27 -7.87
C GLY A 7 -5.52 -8.67 -7.06
N LYS A 8 -4.90 -9.78 -7.44
CA LYS A 8 -3.64 -10.25 -6.84
C LYS A 8 -2.50 -9.26 -7.06
N GLU A 9 -2.33 -8.70 -8.26
CA GLU A 9 -1.28 -7.72 -8.55
C GLU A 9 -1.39 -6.47 -7.67
N TYR A 10 -2.61 -5.95 -7.46
CA TYR A 10 -2.85 -4.82 -6.56
C TYR A 10 -2.54 -5.18 -5.09
N LEU A 11 -2.86 -6.39 -4.65
CA LEU A 11 -2.54 -6.84 -3.29
C LEU A 11 -1.04 -7.04 -3.08
N ASP A 12 -0.32 -7.55 -4.07
CA ASP A 12 1.14 -7.68 -4.03
C ASP A 12 1.81 -6.29 -3.97
N GLN A 13 1.29 -5.31 -4.71
CA GLN A 13 1.74 -3.92 -4.61
C GLN A 13 1.47 -3.33 -3.21
N ALA A 14 0.29 -3.60 -2.64
CA ALA A 14 -0.04 -3.16 -1.28
C ALA A 14 0.92 -3.78 -0.24
N ASP A 15 1.27 -5.06 -0.35
CA ASP A 15 2.22 -5.71 0.55
C ASP A 15 3.62 -5.04 0.49
N ARG A 16 4.13 -4.77 -0.72
CA ARG A 16 5.41 -4.07 -0.93
C ARG A 16 5.39 -2.67 -0.32
N LEU A 17 4.31 -1.91 -0.52
CA LEU A 17 4.12 -0.59 0.08
C LEU A 17 4.08 -0.68 1.61
N GLY A 18 3.35 -1.65 2.17
CA GLY A 18 3.29 -1.90 3.61
C GLY A 18 4.66 -2.13 4.23
N LYS A 19 5.46 -3.04 3.66
CA LYS A 19 6.84 -3.32 4.08
C LYS A 19 7.72 -2.07 4.02
N ARG A 20 7.59 -1.27 2.95
CA ARG A 20 8.34 -0.02 2.81
C ARG A 20 7.95 1.00 3.88
N ILE A 21 6.65 1.18 4.14
CA ILE A 21 6.13 2.09 5.16
C ILE A 21 6.65 1.71 6.55
N GLU A 22 6.64 0.41 6.89
CA GLU A 22 7.18 -0.06 8.16
C GLU A 22 8.68 0.24 8.32
N SER A 23 9.47 0.00 7.25
CA SER A 23 10.89 0.36 7.23
C SER A 23 11.10 1.85 7.46
N LEU A 24 10.32 2.71 6.79
CA LEU A 24 10.43 4.16 6.93
C LEU A 24 9.98 4.65 8.32
N ARG A 25 8.93 4.05 8.90
CA ARG A 25 8.49 4.34 10.27
C ARG A 25 9.57 3.99 11.30
N LYS A 26 10.33 2.91 11.09
CA LYS A 26 11.48 2.57 11.94
C LYS A 26 12.59 3.62 11.82
N GLN A 27 12.93 4.03 10.60
CA GLN A 27 13.93 5.09 10.35
C GLN A 27 13.52 6.44 10.93
N GLN A 28 12.23 6.75 10.93
CA GLN A 28 11.73 8.01 11.47
C GLN A 28 12.00 8.18 12.96
N LYS A 29 12.03 7.09 13.73
CA LYS A 29 12.28 7.13 15.18
C LYS A 29 13.64 7.72 15.55
N SER A 30 14.62 7.66 14.64
CA SER A 30 15.96 8.22 14.83
C SER A 30 16.15 9.59 14.19
N LEU A 31 15.11 10.20 13.64
CA LEU A 31 15.18 11.50 12.97
C LEU A 31 14.45 12.59 13.77
N SER A 32 14.91 13.82 13.64
CA SER A 32 14.28 14.99 14.25
C SER A 32 14.12 16.15 13.26
N GLY A 33 13.35 17.16 13.64
CA GLY A 33 13.18 18.39 12.88
C GLY A 33 12.67 18.19 11.45
N ARG A 34 13.25 18.93 10.50
CA ARG A 34 12.81 18.99 9.10
C ARG A 34 12.84 17.63 8.40
N THR A 35 13.85 16.82 8.69
CA THR A 35 14.04 15.50 8.07
C THR A 35 12.96 14.52 8.51
N ALA A 36 12.59 14.53 9.80
CA ALA A 36 11.46 13.75 10.32
C ALA A 36 10.13 14.17 9.68
N ALA A 37 9.89 15.48 9.53
CA ALA A 37 8.68 16.00 8.90
C ALA A 37 8.58 15.64 7.41
N GLN A 38 9.70 15.68 6.68
CA GLN A 38 9.74 15.27 5.27
C GLN A 38 9.49 13.76 5.11
N LEU A 39 10.07 12.94 6.00
CA LEU A 39 9.84 11.50 6.00
C LEU A 39 8.39 11.15 6.34
N GLN A 40 7.78 11.86 7.30
CA GLN A 40 6.37 11.70 7.64
C GLN A 40 5.46 11.94 6.44
N ARG A 41 5.71 13.00 5.66
CA ARG A 41 4.94 13.28 4.43
C ARG A 41 5.07 12.17 3.39
N ARG A 42 6.28 11.63 3.21
CA ARG A 42 6.51 10.49 2.32
C ARG A 42 5.77 9.23 2.79
N ILE A 43 5.79 8.95 4.10
CA ILE A 43 5.06 7.84 4.70
C ILE A 43 3.55 8.00 4.46
N ALA A 44 3.00 9.22 4.63
CA ALA A 44 1.58 9.48 4.41
C ALA A 44 1.16 9.21 2.95
N LEU A 45 1.93 9.68 1.98
CA LEU A 45 1.68 9.42 0.55
C LEU A 45 1.69 7.92 0.23
N LEU A 46 2.72 7.20 0.68
CA LEU A 46 2.80 5.75 0.48
C LEU A 46 1.65 5.01 1.17
N TYR A 47 1.21 5.49 2.33
CA TYR A 47 0.09 4.89 3.05
C TYR A 47 -1.24 5.08 2.32
N SER A 48 -1.48 6.23 1.70
CA SER A 48 -2.65 6.43 0.83
C SER A 48 -2.64 5.44 -0.35
N MET A 49 -1.52 5.30 -1.04
CA MET A 49 -1.37 4.33 -2.14
C MET A 49 -1.58 2.88 -1.68
N TYR A 50 -1.06 2.54 -0.49
CA TYR A 50 -1.28 1.23 0.13
C TYR A 50 -2.77 0.94 0.32
N LEU A 51 -3.53 1.91 0.84
CA LEU A 51 -4.96 1.76 1.07
C LEU A 51 -5.72 1.62 -0.25
N GLU A 52 -5.37 2.39 -1.28
CA GLU A 52 -5.97 2.31 -2.61
C GLU A 52 -5.72 0.93 -3.25
N CYS A 53 -4.46 0.48 -3.31
CA CYS A 53 -4.11 -0.82 -3.86
C CYS A 53 -4.84 -1.95 -3.13
N ARG A 54 -4.88 -1.89 -1.79
CA ARG A 54 -5.58 -2.89 -0.98
C ARG A 54 -7.10 -2.87 -1.22
N SER A 55 -7.67 -1.69 -1.44
CA SER A 55 -9.09 -1.51 -1.73
C SER A 55 -9.45 -2.08 -3.11
N ILE A 56 -8.71 -1.68 -4.15
CA ILE A 56 -8.91 -2.13 -5.53
C ILE A 56 -8.72 -3.63 -5.63
N GLY A 57 -7.61 -4.17 -5.08
CA GLY A 57 -7.31 -5.59 -5.13
C GLY A 57 -8.43 -6.46 -4.55
N ARG A 58 -8.95 -6.08 -3.37
CA ARG A 58 -10.11 -6.77 -2.77
C ARG A 58 -11.39 -6.63 -3.59
N ARG A 59 -11.64 -5.46 -4.19
CA ARG A 59 -12.83 -5.24 -5.01
C ARG A 59 -12.82 -6.14 -6.24
N LEU A 60 -11.66 -6.25 -6.91
CA LEU A 60 -11.48 -7.09 -8.08
C LEU A 60 -11.63 -8.58 -7.74
N GLN A 61 -11.01 -9.04 -6.65
CA GLN A 61 -11.15 -10.42 -6.19
C GLN A 61 -12.58 -10.79 -5.78
N ARG A 62 -13.33 -9.85 -5.18
CA ARG A 62 -14.75 -10.07 -4.87
C ARG A 62 -15.61 -10.14 -6.11
N GLY A 63 -15.37 -9.27 -7.09
CA GLY A 63 -16.07 -9.28 -8.38
C GLY A 63 -15.82 -10.56 -9.16
N ALA A 64 -14.59 -11.07 -9.13
CA ALA A 64 -14.22 -12.35 -9.77
C ALA A 64 -15.03 -13.55 -9.25
N GLY A 65 -15.50 -13.51 -8.00
CA GLY A 65 -16.34 -14.56 -7.42
C GLY A 65 -17.83 -14.48 -7.75
N VAL A 66 -18.27 -13.43 -8.46
CA VAL A 66 -19.66 -13.26 -8.93
C VAL A 66 -19.81 -13.71 -10.39
N ASP A 67 -18.70 -13.75 -11.14
CA ASP A 67 -18.65 -14.14 -12.56
C ASP A 67 -18.10 -15.58 -12.79
N GLY A 68 -17.86 -16.35 -11.71
CA GLY A 68 -17.24 -17.68 -11.74
C GLY A 68 -18.15 -18.81 -11.29
#